data_AF-A0A7C8NCX5-F1
#
_entry.id   AF-A0A7C8NCX5-F1
#
_cell.length_a   1.000
_cell.length_b   1.000
_cell.length_c   1.000
_cell.angle_alpha   90.00
_cell.angle_beta   90.00
_cell.angle_gamma   90.00
#
_symmetry.space_group_name_H-M   'P 1'
#
loop_
_entity.id
_entity.type
_entity.pdbx_description
1 polymer ?
#
loop_
_entity_poly.entity_id
_entity_poly.type
_entity_poly.pdbx_seq_one_letter_code
_entity_poly.pdbx_strand_id
1 'polypeptide(L)'
;MIRKNARARRDFLYRKAILLQNAEVSERRSKLRAALASGRPLDPNIANDKALRKDFQYDESAQDRSAQEELELDDEYQHLSGLVDPRVLITTSRDPSTRLQAFSKEIRLLLPTGIRVRHHVFVQTGYDSVELSEVGPRMSMKPFQIRAGLLDQRDGDVEWALTNYTRTSRKKNYL
;
A
#
# COMPACT_ATOMS: atom_id res chain seq x y z
N MET A 1 -1.99 25.63 -7.61
CA MET A 1 -1.34 24.38 -7.16
C MET A 1 -2.16 23.65 -6.09
N ILE A 2 -2.48 24.26 -4.94
CA ILE A 2 -3.25 23.62 -3.84
C ILE A 2 -4.60 23.04 -4.30
N ARG A 3 -5.37 23.77 -5.12
CA ARG A 3 -6.65 23.30 -5.67
C ARG A 3 -6.51 22.03 -6.53
N LYS A 4 -5.39 21.87 -7.23
CA LYS A 4 -5.12 20.68 -8.06
C LYS A 4 -4.94 19.44 -7.18
N ASN A 5 -4.14 19.55 -6.12
CA ASN A 5 -3.89 18.44 -5.19
C ASN A 5 -5.18 18.05 -4.44
N ALA A 6 -5.95 19.03 -3.97
CA ALA A 6 -7.24 18.77 -3.32
C ALA A 6 -8.26 18.10 -4.25
N ARG A 7 -8.25 18.45 -5.55
CA ARG A 7 -9.07 17.79 -6.57
C ARG A 7 -8.59 16.35 -6.82
N ALA A 8 -7.31 16.16 -7.14
CA ALA A 8 -6.74 14.85 -7.43
C ALA A 8 -7.00 13.84 -6.31
N ARG A 9 -6.92 14.30 -5.05
CA ARG A 9 -7.27 13.46 -3.91
C ARG A 9 -8.75 13.09 -3.85
N ARG A 10 -9.66 14.04 -4.08
CA ARG A 10 -11.11 13.74 -4.14
C ARG A 10 -11.42 12.74 -5.25
N ASP A 11 -10.77 12.90 -6.40
CA ASP A 11 -10.92 11.99 -7.53
C ASP A 11 -10.39 10.58 -7.18
N PHE A 12 -9.26 10.49 -6.45
CA PHE A 12 -8.72 9.22 -5.96
C PHE A 12 -9.67 8.52 -4.98
N LEU A 13 -10.16 9.23 -3.97
CA LEU A 13 -11.12 8.66 -2.99
C LEU A 13 -12.42 8.21 -3.67
N TYR A 14 -12.91 8.97 -4.65
CA TYR A 14 -14.09 8.62 -5.42
C TYR A 14 -13.87 7.36 -6.26
N ARG A 15 -12.72 7.24 -6.95
CA ARG A 15 -12.35 6.01 -7.69
C ARG A 15 -12.27 4.79 -6.78
N LYS A 16 -11.62 4.93 -5.62
CA LYS A 16 -11.54 3.87 -4.61
C LYS A 16 -12.92 3.43 -4.12
N ALA A 17 -13.83 4.37 -3.88
CA ALA A 17 -15.21 4.07 -3.48
C ALA A 17 -15.99 3.32 -4.58
N ILE A 18 -15.85 3.73 -5.84
CA ILE A 18 -16.46 3.02 -6.98
C ILE A 18 -15.90 1.61 -7.10
N LEU A 19 -14.59 1.43 -6.96
CA LEU A 19 -13.95 0.12 -7.03
C LEU A 19 -14.52 -0.81 -5.95
N LEU A 20 -14.60 -0.34 -4.71
CA LEU A 20 -15.21 -1.11 -3.61
C LEU A 20 -16.67 -1.48 -3.87
N GLN A 21 -17.46 -0.56 -4.43
CA GLN A 21 -18.84 -0.85 -4.82
C GLN A 21 -18.91 -1.89 -5.96
N ASN A 22 -18.00 -1.78 -6.93
CA ASN A 22 -17.94 -2.68 -8.08
C ASN A 22 -17.27 -4.02 -7.75
N ALA A 23 -16.58 -4.15 -6.62
CA ALA A 23 -15.90 -5.38 -6.20
C ALA A 23 -16.87 -6.57 -6.11
N GLU A 24 -18.05 -6.35 -5.52
CA GLU A 24 -19.09 -7.39 -5.41
C GLU A 24 -19.63 -7.78 -6.80
N VAL A 25 -19.81 -6.80 -7.68
CA VAL A 25 -20.24 -7.05 -9.06
C VAL A 25 -19.16 -7.82 -9.82
N SER A 26 -17.89 -7.45 -9.65
CA SER A 26 -16.72 -8.10 -10.26
C SER A 26 -16.59 -9.56 -9.81
N GLU A 27 -16.80 -9.85 -8.52
CA GLU A 27 -16.79 -11.23 -8.00
C GLU A 27 -17.90 -12.09 -8.62
N ARG A 28 -19.08 -11.52 -8.85
CA ARG A 28 -20.17 -12.23 -9.57
C ARG A 28 -19.81 -12.47 -11.03
N ARG A 29 -19.14 -11.52 -11.68
CA ARG A 29 -18.68 -11.63 -13.08
C ARG A 29 -17.58 -12.67 -13.24
N SER A 30 -16.60 -12.74 -12.34
CA SER A 30 -15.53 -13.75 -12.40
C SER A 30 -16.09 -15.16 -12.23
N LYS A 31 -17.07 -15.35 -11.34
CA LYS A 31 -17.80 -16.62 -11.21
C LYS A 31 -18.55 -17.00 -12.49
N LEU A 32 -19.21 -16.04 -13.14
CA LEU A 32 -19.89 -16.25 -14.42
C LEU A 32 -18.90 -16.65 -15.52
N ARG A 33 -17.77 -15.93 -15.65
CA ARG A 33 -16.69 -16.24 -16.59
C ARG A 33 -16.10 -17.64 -16.37
N ALA A 34 -15.79 -17.99 -15.12
CA ALA A 34 -15.27 -19.30 -14.76
C ALA A 34 -16.27 -20.43 -15.04
N ALA A 35 -17.57 -20.19 -14.79
CA ALA A 35 -18.63 -21.14 -15.12
C ALA A 35 -18.78 -21.33 -16.64
N LEU A 36 -18.69 -20.26 -17.43
CA LEU A 36 -18.74 -20.34 -18.89
C LEU A 36 -17.53 -21.10 -19.47
N ALA A 37 -16.33 -20.90 -18.90
CA ALA A 37 -15.13 -21.61 -19.33
C ALA A 37 -15.15 -23.10 -18.95
N SER A 38 -15.66 -23.45 -17.77
CA SER A 38 -15.66 -24.81 -17.23
C SER A 38 -16.93 -25.62 -17.52
N GLY A 39 -18.01 -24.97 -17.95
CA GLY A 39 -19.33 -25.56 -18.13
C GLY A 39 -20.01 -26.00 -16.82
N ARG A 40 -19.49 -25.61 -15.65
CA ARG A 40 -20.05 -25.98 -14.33
C ARG A 40 -21.31 -25.16 -14.02
N PRO A 41 -22.29 -25.74 -13.29
CA PRO A 41 -23.47 -25.01 -12.88
C PRO A 41 -23.11 -23.85 -11.92
N LEU A 42 -23.79 -22.72 -12.09
CA LEU A 42 -23.62 -21.50 -11.30
C LEU A 42 -24.81 -21.29 -10.35
N ASP A 43 -24.62 -20.49 -9.30
CA ASP A 43 -25.70 -20.05 -8.42
C ASP A 43 -26.85 -19.41 -9.23
N PRO A 44 -28.12 -19.82 -9.00
CA PRO A 44 -29.28 -19.29 -9.72
C PRO A 44 -29.44 -17.77 -9.63
N ASN A 45 -29.00 -17.15 -8.53
CA ASN A 45 -29.08 -15.69 -8.36
C ASN A 45 -28.17 -14.96 -9.34
N ILE A 46 -26.98 -15.50 -9.60
CA ILE A 46 -26.02 -14.93 -10.57
C ILE A 46 -26.45 -15.29 -11.98
N ALA A 47 -26.89 -16.54 -12.19
CA ALA A 47 -27.29 -17.01 -13.50
C ALA A 47 -28.49 -16.21 -14.04
N ASN A 48 -29.50 -15.90 -13.23
CA ASN A 48 -30.73 -15.25 -13.70
C ASN A 48 -30.66 -13.71 -13.78
N ASP A 49 -29.53 -13.11 -13.40
CA ASP A 49 -29.35 -11.66 -13.46
C ASP A 49 -29.17 -11.18 -14.91
N LYS A 50 -30.20 -10.51 -15.45
CA LYS A 50 -30.21 -9.99 -16.81
C LYS A 50 -29.30 -8.77 -16.99
N ALA A 51 -29.14 -7.95 -15.95
CA ALA A 51 -28.29 -6.76 -16.01
C ALA A 51 -26.82 -7.19 -16.06
N LEU A 52 -26.43 -8.13 -15.18
CA LEU A 52 -25.10 -8.69 -15.14
C LEU A 52 -24.67 -9.29 -16.48
N ARG A 53 -25.54 -10.06 -17.15
CA ARG A 53 -25.26 -10.66 -18.46
C ARG A 53 -25.07 -9.62 -19.56
N LYS A 54 -25.87 -8.55 -19.57
CA LYS A 54 -25.76 -7.47 -20.55
C LYS A 54 -24.43 -6.73 -20.38
N ASP A 55 -24.06 -6.41 -19.15
CA ASP A 55 -22.82 -5.69 -18.88
C ASP A 55 -21.59 -6.57 -19.10
N PHE A 56 -21.67 -7.86 -18.76
CA PHE A 56 -20.60 -8.83 -18.97
C PHE A 56 -20.14 -8.89 -20.44
N GLN A 57 -21.07 -8.79 -21.40
CA GLN A 57 -20.75 -8.75 -22.82
C GLN A 57 -19.73 -7.66 -23.19
N TYR A 58 -19.74 -6.52 -22.50
CA TYR A 58 -18.81 -5.42 -22.74
C TYR A 58 -17.50 -5.58 -21.95
N ASP A 59 -17.57 -6.19 -20.76
CA ASP A 59 -16.44 -6.34 -19.84
C ASP A 59 -15.67 -7.66 -20.02
N GLU A 60 -16.04 -8.50 -21.00
CA GLU A 60 -15.39 -9.78 -21.32
C GLU A 60 -13.88 -9.66 -21.61
N SER A 61 -13.44 -8.50 -22.11
CA SER A 61 -12.03 -8.21 -22.41
C SER A 61 -11.22 -7.74 -21.21
N ALA A 62 -11.88 -7.34 -20.11
CA ALA A 62 -11.20 -6.93 -18.89
C ALA A 62 -10.49 -8.13 -18.25
N GLN A 63 -9.26 -7.92 -17.77
CA GLN A 63 -8.52 -8.97 -17.06
C GLN A 63 -9.27 -9.36 -15.79
N ASP A 64 -9.33 -10.67 -15.52
CA ASP A 64 -10.00 -11.25 -14.35
C ASP A 64 -9.13 -11.03 -13.10
N ARG A 65 -9.01 -9.76 -12.67
CA ARG A 65 -8.27 -9.37 -11.48
C ARG A 65 -9.22 -9.35 -10.29
N SER A 66 -8.74 -9.83 -9.15
CA SER A 66 -9.51 -9.68 -7.92
C SER A 66 -9.62 -8.20 -7.56
N ALA A 67 -10.69 -7.81 -6.86
CA ALA A 67 -10.83 -6.42 -6.40
C ALA A 67 -9.64 -5.97 -5.54
N GLN A 68 -9.01 -6.91 -4.81
CA GLN A 68 -7.81 -6.65 -4.04
C GLN A 68 -6.60 -6.33 -4.93
N GLU A 69 -6.40 -7.10 -6.00
CA GLU A 69 -5.35 -6.82 -6.98
C GLU A 69 -5.58 -5.47 -7.68
N GLU A 70 -6.82 -5.16 -8.05
CA GLU A 70 -7.14 -3.85 -8.65
C GLU A 70 -6.87 -2.68 -7.69
N LEU A 71 -7.16 -2.86 -6.40
CA LEU A 71 -6.82 -1.88 -5.36
C LEU A 71 -5.32 -1.73 -5.15
N GLU A 72 -4.56 -2.82 -5.21
CA GLU A 72 -3.09 -2.81 -5.12
C GLU A 72 -2.45 -2.19 -6.37
N LEU A 73 -3.13 -2.30 -7.51
CA LEU A 73 -2.72 -1.65 -8.74
C LEU A 73 -2.97 -0.14 -8.65
N ASP A 74 -4.20 0.33 -8.46
CA ASP A 74 -4.51 1.77 -8.36
C ASP A 74 -4.15 2.36 -6.98
N ASP A 75 -2.87 2.24 -6.61
CA ASP A 75 -2.29 2.76 -5.37
C ASP A 75 -1.47 4.04 -5.62
N GLU A 76 -1.31 4.84 -4.56
CA GLU A 76 -0.65 6.15 -4.53
C GLU A 76 0.82 6.08 -5.00
N TYR A 77 1.44 4.91 -4.90
CA TYR A 77 2.83 4.67 -5.30
C TYR A 77 2.98 4.22 -6.78
N GLN A 78 1.93 3.67 -7.41
CA GLN A 78 2.07 3.00 -8.70
C GLN A 78 2.49 3.95 -9.82
N HIS A 79 1.90 5.15 -9.85
CA HIS A 79 2.09 6.12 -10.93
C HIS A 79 3.55 6.53 -11.20
N LEU A 80 4.41 6.50 -10.18
CA LEU A 80 5.82 6.91 -10.28
C LEU A 80 6.79 5.80 -9.92
N SER A 81 6.29 4.60 -9.63
CA SER A 81 7.10 3.44 -9.27
C SER A 81 8.07 3.09 -10.40
N GLY A 82 9.37 3.05 -10.09
CA GLY A 82 10.43 2.75 -11.06
C GLY A 82 10.71 3.81 -12.12
N LEU A 83 9.94 4.90 -12.16
CA LEU A 83 10.13 6.00 -13.12
C LEU A 83 10.94 7.16 -12.54
N VAL A 84 10.68 7.51 -11.28
CA VAL A 84 11.31 8.66 -10.62
C VAL A 84 11.85 8.25 -9.27
N ASP A 85 13.12 8.58 -9.03
CA ASP A 85 13.77 8.38 -7.74
C ASP A 85 13.10 9.23 -6.65
N PRO A 86 12.61 8.61 -5.55
CA PRO A 86 11.88 9.34 -4.52
C PRO A 86 12.81 10.29 -3.77
N ARG A 87 12.37 11.53 -3.54
CA ARG A 87 13.14 12.53 -2.77
C ARG A 87 12.53 12.70 -1.38
N VAL A 88 13.11 12.02 -0.39
CA VAL A 88 12.62 12.03 0.99
C VAL A 88 13.37 13.08 1.82
N LEU A 89 12.64 13.92 2.55
CA LEU A 89 13.18 14.85 3.52
C LEU A 89 12.96 14.31 4.94
N ILE A 90 14.03 14.22 5.73
CA ILE A 90 13.97 13.89 7.15
C ILE A 90 14.06 15.19 7.94
N THR A 91 13.13 15.37 8.86
CA THR A 91 13.07 16.54 9.75
C THR A 91 13.03 16.08 11.21
N THR A 92 13.28 17.01 12.13
CA THR A 92 13.22 16.78 13.57
C THR A 92 12.10 17.64 14.16
N SER A 93 11.84 17.48 15.47
CA SER A 93 10.92 18.35 16.20
C SER A 93 11.42 19.79 16.29
N ARG A 94 10.56 20.69 16.80
CA ARG A 94 10.97 22.04 17.19
C ARG A 94 12.08 21.97 18.25
N ASP A 95 13.13 22.76 18.06
CA ASP A 95 14.30 22.87 18.95
C ASP A 95 14.96 21.51 19.31
N PRO A 96 15.59 20.83 18.33
CA PRO A 96 16.14 19.50 18.53
C PRO A 96 17.45 19.50 19.32
N SER A 97 17.68 18.45 20.11
CA SER A 97 18.96 18.22 20.78
C SER A 97 20.08 17.89 19.77
N THR A 98 21.33 18.11 20.17
CA THR A 98 22.50 17.76 19.35
C THR A 98 22.54 16.27 18.97
N ARG A 99 22.12 15.38 19.88
CA ARG A 99 22.01 13.93 19.62
C ARG A 99 20.91 13.63 18.62
N LEU A 100 19.76 14.31 18.68
CA LEU A 100 18.67 14.13 17.72
C LEU A 100 19.05 14.64 16.32
N GLN A 101 19.82 15.73 16.24
CA GLN A 101 20.39 16.20 14.98
C GLN A 101 21.38 15.20 14.38
N ALA A 102 22.25 14.59 15.20
CA ALA A 102 23.15 13.53 14.76
C ALA A 102 22.38 12.30 14.25
N PHE A 103 21.36 11.87 14.99
CA PHE A 103 20.48 10.77 14.60
C PHE A 103 19.73 11.04 13.29
N SER A 104 19.21 12.25 13.10
CA SER A 104 18.57 12.65 11.83
C SER A 104 19.54 12.56 10.64
N LYS A 105 20.82 12.92 10.84
CA LYS A 105 21.86 12.71 9.84
C LYS A 105 22.10 11.23 9.58
N GLU A 106 22.16 10.39 10.61
CA GLU A 106 22.32 8.94 10.45
C GLU A 106 21.16 8.30 9.67
N ILE A 107 19.90 8.67 9.95
CA ILE A 107 18.75 8.18 9.16
C ILE A 107 18.82 8.71 7.73
N ARG A 108 19.25 9.96 7.52
CA ARG A 108 19.44 10.49 6.17
C ARG A 108 20.45 9.68 5.39
N LEU A 109 21.47 9.15 6.05
CA LEU A 109 22.40 8.24 5.42
C LEU A 109 21.80 6.87 5.10
N LEU A 110 20.62 6.49 5.59
CA LEU A 110 20.01 5.20 5.27
C LEU A 110 19.35 5.19 3.87
N LEU A 111 18.79 6.33 3.44
CA LEU A 111 18.00 6.43 2.20
C LEU A 111 18.87 6.91 1.01
N PRO A 112 19.11 6.07 -0.02
CA PRO A 112 20.13 6.33 -1.06
C PRO A 112 19.90 7.56 -1.94
N THR A 113 18.65 7.97 -2.14
CA THR A 113 18.28 9.19 -2.88
C THR A 113 18.49 10.47 -2.05
N GLY A 114 18.71 10.35 -0.74
CA GLY A 114 19.36 11.35 0.09
C GLY A 114 20.86 11.06 0.09
N ILE A 115 21.68 11.95 -0.47
CA ILE A 115 23.10 11.65 -0.74
C ILE A 115 23.85 11.16 0.51
N ARG A 116 24.20 9.85 0.45
CA ARG A 116 25.27 9.00 1.04
C ARG A 116 24.81 7.92 2.07
N VAL A 117 24.97 6.63 1.73
CA VAL A 117 24.34 5.41 2.30
C VAL A 117 25.00 4.79 3.57
N ARG A 118 24.24 4.05 4.42
CA ARG A 118 24.66 2.88 5.24
C ARG A 118 23.57 1.78 5.39
N HIS A 119 23.96 0.54 5.09
CA HIS A 119 23.23 -0.76 5.01
C HIS A 119 24.12 -1.81 5.73
N HIS A 120 23.66 -3.04 6.04
CA HIS A 120 24.62 -4.11 6.33
C HIS A 120 25.55 -4.22 5.13
N VAL A 121 26.84 -3.99 5.34
CA VAL A 121 27.84 -4.15 4.27
C VAL A 121 28.24 -5.60 4.30
N PHE A 122 28.10 -6.27 3.18
CA PHE A 122 28.52 -7.65 3.06
C PHE A 122 29.71 -7.75 2.11
N VAL A 123 30.66 -8.62 2.45
CA VAL A 123 31.72 -9.03 1.55
C VAL A 123 31.54 -10.51 1.32
N GLN A 124 31.38 -10.90 0.06
CA GLN A 124 31.33 -12.31 -0.31
C GLN A 124 32.77 -12.83 -0.34
N THR A 125 33.18 -13.54 0.72
CA THR A 125 34.54 -14.09 0.87
C THR A 125 34.72 -15.35 0.02
N GLY A 126 33.64 -16.01 -0.41
CA GLY A 126 33.65 -17.18 -1.28
C GLY A 126 32.27 -17.47 -1.89
N TYR A 127 32.14 -18.53 -2.70
CA TYR A 127 30.87 -18.88 -3.34
C TYR A 127 29.73 -19.09 -2.33
N ASP A 128 30.02 -19.80 -1.22
CA ASP A 128 29.06 -20.10 -0.14
C ASP A 128 29.27 -19.27 1.14
N SER A 129 30.20 -18.29 1.16
CA SER A 129 30.51 -17.53 2.37
C SER A 129 30.37 -16.03 2.19
N VAL A 130 29.66 -15.41 3.13
CA VAL A 130 29.41 -13.97 3.19
C VAL A 130 29.70 -13.46 4.60
N GLU A 131 30.57 -12.47 4.70
CA GLU A 131 30.84 -11.74 5.92
C GLU A 131 29.98 -10.49 5.97
N LEU A 132 29.31 -10.25 7.11
CA LEU A 132 28.46 -9.09 7.33
C LEU A 132 29.12 -8.16 8.34
N SER A 133 29.24 -6.89 7.98
CA SER A 133 29.60 -5.81 8.89
C SER A 133 28.38 -4.94 9.14
N GLU A 134 28.05 -4.75 10.42
CA GLU A 134 26.96 -3.89 10.80
C GLU A 134 27.36 -2.43 10.75
N VAL A 135 26.51 -1.64 10.11
CA VAL A 135 26.84 -0.31 9.67
C VAL A 135 25.55 0.54 9.72
N GLY A 136 25.33 1.26 10.84
CA GLY A 136 24.15 2.11 11.07
C GLY A 136 23.51 1.90 12.45
N PRO A 137 22.45 2.66 12.80
CA PRO A 137 21.75 2.51 14.07
C PRO A 137 20.82 1.28 14.09
N ARG A 138 20.82 0.53 15.20
CA ARG A 138 19.82 -0.52 15.46
C ARG A 138 18.53 0.10 15.98
N MET A 139 17.42 -0.22 15.34
CA MET A 139 16.10 0.17 15.83
C MET A 139 15.11 -0.98 15.70
N SER A 140 14.25 -1.12 16.72
CA SER A 140 13.01 -1.88 16.62
C SER A 140 11.88 -0.88 16.67
N MET A 141 11.21 -0.70 15.53
CA MET A 141 10.09 0.23 15.41
C MET A 141 8.79 -0.56 15.54
N LYS A 142 7.84 -0.02 16.30
CA LYS A 142 6.49 -0.55 16.39
C LYS A 142 5.52 0.45 15.76
N PRO A 143 4.93 0.14 14.59
CA PRO A 143 3.87 0.95 14.03
C PRO A 143 2.71 1.07 15.02
N PHE A 144 2.17 2.28 15.18
CA PHE A 144 1.00 2.51 16.03
C PHE A 144 -0.20 3.04 15.25
N GLN A 145 0.02 3.64 14.08
CA GLN A 145 -1.04 4.20 13.26
C GLN A 145 -0.60 4.34 11.80
N ILE A 146 -1.51 4.01 10.89
CA ILE A 146 -1.43 4.24 9.45
C ILE A 146 -2.66 5.05 9.06
N ARG A 147 -2.46 6.15 8.33
CA ARG A 147 -3.53 7.05 7.91
C ARG A 147 -3.47 7.26 6.40
N ALA A 148 -4.64 7.30 5.78
CA ALA A 148 -4.80 7.67 4.37
C ALA A 148 -4.78 9.20 4.22
N GLY A 149 -3.59 9.80 4.34
CA GLY A 149 -3.43 11.24 4.25
C GLY A 149 -2.01 11.75 4.54
N LEU A 150 -1.82 13.05 4.33
CA LEU A 150 -0.56 13.74 4.62
C LEU A 150 -0.43 14.04 6.12
N LEU A 151 0.80 14.27 6.59
CA LEU A 151 1.11 14.55 7.99
C LEU A 151 0.30 15.71 8.61
N ASP A 152 0.02 16.75 7.83
CA ASP A 152 -0.73 17.93 8.28
C ASP A 152 -2.21 17.63 8.55
N GLN A 153 -2.75 16.59 7.91
CA GLN A 153 -4.15 16.24 8.05
C GLN A 153 -4.38 15.32 9.25
N ARG A 154 -4.72 15.95 10.37
CA ARG A 154 -5.05 15.24 11.62
C ARG A 154 -6.40 14.51 11.58
N ASP A 155 -7.31 14.93 10.72
CA ASP A 155 -8.65 14.34 10.58
C ASP A 155 -8.73 13.37 9.39
N GLY A 156 -7.59 12.85 8.91
CA GLY A 156 -7.55 11.85 7.85
C GLY A 156 -8.02 10.47 8.34
N ASP A 157 -8.63 9.72 7.44
CA ASP A 157 -9.11 8.37 7.72
C ASP A 157 -7.96 7.47 8.17
N VAL A 158 -8.20 6.73 9.25
CA VAL A 158 -7.22 5.82 9.85
C VAL A 158 -7.44 4.44 9.25
N GLU A 159 -6.48 3.97 8.47
CA GLU A 159 -6.53 2.64 7.87
C GLU A 159 -6.26 1.56 8.91
N TRP A 160 -5.28 1.79 9.77
CA TRP A 160 -4.95 0.88 10.86
C TRP A 160 -4.43 1.65 12.07
N ALA A 161 -4.78 1.18 13.27
CA ALA A 161 -4.25 1.71 14.51
C ALA A 161 -4.04 0.60 15.55
N LEU A 162 -3.02 0.77 16.37
CA LEU A 162 -2.72 -0.13 17.47
C LEU A 162 -3.77 0.03 18.58
N THR A 163 -4.60 -1.00 18.78
CA THR A 163 -5.73 -0.97 19.73
C THR A 163 -5.33 -1.50 21.11
N ASN A 164 -4.54 -0.74 21.87
CA ASN A 164 -3.97 -1.19 23.15
C ASN A 164 -5.00 -1.64 24.20
N TYR A 165 -6.14 -0.95 24.30
CA TYR A 165 -7.11 -1.11 25.39
C TYR A 165 -8.30 -2.02 25.04
N THR A 166 -8.14 -2.96 24.10
CA THR A 166 -9.17 -3.96 23.77
C THR A 166 -8.85 -5.33 24.38
N ARG A 167 -9.89 -6.11 24.71
CA ARG A 167 -9.77 -7.39 25.44
C ARG A 167 -8.80 -8.40 24.80
N THR A 168 -8.68 -8.38 23.48
CA THR A 168 -7.84 -9.31 22.71
C THR A 168 -6.68 -8.63 22.00
N SER A 169 -6.37 -7.38 22.34
CA SER A 169 -5.32 -6.59 21.66
C SER A 169 -3.99 -7.32 21.62
N ARG A 170 -3.58 -7.89 22.75
CA ARG A 170 -2.31 -8.61 22.92
C ARG A 170 -2.31 -10.03 22.30
N LYS A 171 -3.47 -10.52 21.87
CA LYS A 171 -3.60 -11.87 21.28
C LYS A 171 -3.57 -11.83 19.75
N LYS A 172 -3.86 -10.68 19.16
CA LYS A 172 -3.91 -10.50 17.70
C LYS A 172 -2.60 -9.88 17.22
N ASN A 173 -1.89 -10.60 16.36
CA ASN A 173 -0.72 -10.09 15.64
C ASN A 173 -1.14 -9.77 14.22
N TYR A 174 -0.87 -8.54 13.79
CA TYR A 174 -1.26 -8.03 12.47
C TYR A 174 -0.04 -7.84 11.55
N LEU A 175 1.15 -7.69 12.13
CA LEU A 175 2.45 -7.47 11.48
C LEU A 175 3.54 -8.12 12.33
#